data_AF-A0A8T3PCX0-F1
#
_entry.id   AF-A0A8T3PCX0-F1
#
_cell.length_a   1.000
_cell.length_b   1.000
_cell.length_c   1.000
_cell.angle_alpha   90.00
_cell.angle_beta   90.00
_cell.angle_gamma   90.00
#
_symmetry.space_group_name_H-M   'P 1'
#
loop_
_entity.id
_entity.type
_entity.pdbx_description
1 polymer ?
#
loop_
_entity_poly.entity_id
_entity_poly.type
_entity_poly.pdbx_seq_one_letter_code
_entity_poly.pdbx_strand_id
1 'polypeptide(L)'
;MPDDIRIPDDLLDLFQEPALGHLSYHNSEGQIVTFPMWVTHDGEHVVTSSRVGSAKGKALRERPEVSVSVVSTKNPWRWLSMSG
;
A
#
# COMPACT_ATOMS: atom_id res chain seq x y z
N MET A 1 -19.11 -14.60 9.72
CA MET A 1 -17.84 -14.58 8.97
C MET A 1 -17.54 -13.11 8.72
N PRO A 2 -16.32 -12.60 8.93
CA PRO A 2 -16.02 -11.29 8.37
C PRO A 2 -16.22 -11.44 6.86
N ASP A 3 -16.95 -10.50 6.26
CA ASP A 3 -17.08 -10.43 4.81
C ASP A 3 -15.68 -10.52 4.19
N ASP A 4 -15.53 -11.26 3.10
CA ASP A 4 -14.29 -11.40 2.37
C ASP A 4 -13.79 -9.98 2.00
N ILE A 5 -12.82 -9.45 2.77
CA ILE A 5 -12.34 -8.07 2.63
C ILE A 5 -11.52 -8.01 1.35
N ARG A 6 -12.20 -7.72 0.25
CA ARG A 6 -11.60 -7.54 -1.07
C ARG A 6 -11.68 -6.09 -1.49
N ILE A 7 -10.71 -5.67 -2.29
CA ILE A 7 -10.76 -4.37 -2.96
C ILE A 7 -11.94 -4.39 -3.92
N PRO A 8 -12.84 -3.39 -3.88
CA PRO A 8 -13.93 -3.28 -4.85
C PRO A 8 -13.41 -3.30 -6.29
N ASP A 9 -14.04 -4.10 -7.16
CA ASP A 9 -13.63 -4.26 -8.56
C ASP A 9 -13.53 -2.93 -9.30
N ASP A 10 -14.43 -1.99 -8.98
CA ASP A 10 -14.43 -0.68 -9.61
C ASP A 10 -13.19 0.12 -9.26
N LEU A 11 -12.55 -0.08 -8.10
CA LEU A 11 -11.35 0.63 -7.65
C LEU A 11 -10.02 -0.02 -8.10
N LEU A 12 -10.05 -1.20 -8.71
CA LEU A 12 -8.84 -1.88 -9.18
C LEU A 12 -8.08 -1.10 -10.27
N ASP A 13 -8.78 -0.24 -11.01
CA ASP A 13 -8.17 0.61 -12.03
C ASP A 13 -7.22 1.67 -11.46
N LEU A 14 -7.34 2.02 -10.17
CA LEU A 14 -6.42 2.93 -9.49
C LEU A 14 -4.97 2.43 -9.52
N PHE A 15 -4.75 1.11 -9.50
CA PHE A 15 -3.42 0.50 -9.60
C PHE A 15 -2.82 0.58 -11.01
N GLN A 16 -3.60 0.99 -12.02
CA GLN A 16 -3.17 1.18 -13.39
C GLN A 16 -2.96 2.66 -13.74
N GLU A 17 -3.35 3.58 -12.86
CA GLU A 17 -3.04 4.99 -13.01
C GLU A 17 -1.54 5.27 -12.76
N PRO A 18 -0.99 6.37 -13.29
CA PRO A 18 0.32 6.87 -12.90
C PRO A 18 0.29 7.49 -11.48
N ALA A 19 -0.38 6.81 -10.54
CA ALA A 19 -0.56 7.23 -9.15
C ALA A 19 0.45 6.51 -8.25
N LEU A 20 1.06 7.26 -7.34
CA LEU A 20 1.92 6.68 -6.30
C LEU A 20 1.08 6.32 -5.08
N GLY A 21 1.34 5.14 -4.53
CA GLY A 21 0.84 4.75 -3.22
C GLY A 21 1.74 5.29 -2.11
N HIS A 22 1.14 5.75 -1.03
CA HIS A 22 1.82 6.20 0.18
C HIS A 22 1.83 5.06 1.18
N LEU A 23 2.94 4.31 1.19
CA LEU A 23 3.12 3.18 2.10
C LEU A 23 3.62 3.70 3.45
N SER A 24 2.89 3.40 4.53
CA SER A 24 3.26 3.77 5.89
C SER A 24 3.49 2.52 6.74
N TYR A 25 4.56 2.52 7.53
CA TYR A 25 4.96 1.41 8.39
C TYR A 25 5.64 1.91 9.67
N HIS A 26 5.78 1.04 10.67
CA HIS A 26 6.52 1.36 11.90
C HIS A 26 8.01 1.02 11.77
N ASN A 27 8.90 1.97 12.08
CA ASN A 27 10.33 1.68 12.17
C ASN A 27 10.69 1.06 13.55
N SER A 28 11.97 0.73 13.75
CA SER A 28 12.46 0.17 15.01
C SER A 28 12.34 1.10 16.22
N GLU A 29 12.20 2.41 15.98
CA GLU A 29 12.00 3.43 17.02
C GLU A 29 10.51 3.67 17.31
N GLY A 30 9.60 2.93 16.66
CA GLY A 30 8.15 3.07 16.83
C GLY A 30 7.54 4.23 16.06
N GLN A 31 8.32 4.96 15.26
CA GLN A 31 7.82 6.04 14.43
C GLN A 31 7.06 5.49 13.22
N ILE A 32 6.04 6.21 12.78
CA ILE A 32 5.37 5.96 11.51
C ILE A 32 6.20 6.63 10.42
N VAL A 33 6.69 5.84 9.47
CA VAL A 33 7.46 6.31 8.32
C VAL A 33 6.65 6.07 7.07
N THR A 34 6.52 7.10 6.22
CA THR A 34 5.76 7.04 4.96
C THR A 34 6.67 7.24 3.75
N PHE A 35 6.51 6.41 2.72
CA PHE A 35 7.19 6.56 1.42
C PHE A 35 6.22 6.51 0.24
N PRO A 36 6.42 7.36 -0.78
CA PRO A 36 5.76 7.19 -2.06
C PRO A 36 6.37 5.99 -2.80
N MET A 37 5.53 5.08 -3.26
CA MET A 37 5.90 3.82 -3.91
C MET A 37 4.96 3.52 -5.08
N TRP A 38 5.49 2.91 -6.14
CA TRP A 38 4.63 2.19 -7.08
C TRP A 38 4.01 0.98 -6.38
N VAL A 39 2.71 0.83 -6.53
CA VAL A 39 1.91 -0.28 -6.01
C VAL A 39 1.06 -0.86 -7.12
N THR A 40 0.87 -2.17 -7.13
CA THR A 40 -0.03 -2.84 -8.08
C THR A 40 -0.82 -3.92 -7.37
N HIS A 41 -1.82 -4.50 -8.02
CA HIS A 41 -2.64 -5.59 -7.51
C HIS A 41 -2.45 -6.82 -8.39
N ASP A 42 -2.07 -7.95 -7.80
CA ASP A 42 -1.76 -9.19 -8.54
C ASP A 42 -2.97 -10.12 -8.75
N GLY A 43 -4.14 -9.71 -8.25
CA GLY A 43 -5.38 -10.49 -8.25
C GLY A 43 -5.81 -10.91 -6.85
N GLU A 44 -4.90 -10.90 -5.89
CA GLU A 44 -5.17 -11.26 -4.49
C GLU A 44 -4.55 -10.25 -3.51
N HIS A 45 -3.36 -9.74 -3.81
CA HIS A 45 -2.58 -8.88 -2.93
C HIS A 45 -2.22 -7.55 -3.60
N VAL A 46 -2.07 -6.52 -2.77
CA VAL A 46 -1.35 -5.31 -3.18
C VAL A 46 0.14 -5.54 -2.99
N VAL A 47 0.88 -5.41 -4.08
CA VAL A 47 2.31 -5.68 -4.14
C VAL A 47 3.10 -4.41 -4.44
N THR A 48 4.25 -4.30 -3.81
CA THR A 48 5.21 -3.22 -4.05
C THR A 48 6.63 -3.76 -4.04
N SER A 49 7.56 -3.03 -4.64
CA SER A 49 8.97 -3.42 -4.66
C SER A 49 9.71 -2.94 -3.41
N SER A 50 10.79 -3.63 -3.07
CA SER A 50 11.72 -3.20 -2.05
C SER A 50 13.12 -3.68 -2.40
N ARG A 51 14.11 -2.77 -2.36
CA ARG A 51 15.51 -3.17 -2.52
C ARG A 51 15.88 -4.14 -1.40
N VAL A 52 16.61 -5.20 -1.74
CA VAL A 52 17.18 -6.14 -0.77
C VAL A 52 18.04 -5.38 0.25
N GLY A 53 17.79 -5.63 1.53
CA GLY A 53 18.47 -4.94 2.64
C GLY A 53 17.99 -3.52 2.94
N SER A 54 16.92 -3.01 2.31
CA SER A 54 16.37 -1.70 2.65
C SER A 54 15.82 -1.65 4.08
N ALA A 55 15.84 -0.45 4.69
CA ALA A 55 15.28 -0.22 6.03
C ALA A 55 13.78 -0.57 6.09
N LYS A 56 12.99 -0.12 5.09
CA LYS A 56 11.59 -0.51 4.91
C LYS A 56 11.41 -2.03 4.83
N GLY A 57 12.19 -2.69 3.97
CA GLY A 57 12.08 -4.14 3.78
C GLY A 57 12.46 -4.94 5.03
N LYS A 58 13.44 -4.47 5.82
CA LYS A 58 13.75 -5.06 7.12
C LYS A 58 12.60 -4.86 8.12
N ALA A 59 12.12 -3.62 8.24
CA ALA A 59 11.02 -3.29 9.15
C ALA A 59 9.76 -4.11 8.86
N LEU A 60 9.31 -4.19 7.61
CA LEU A 60 8.11 -4.95 7.22
C LEU A 60 8.24 -6.46 7.42
N ARG A 61 9.45 -7.02 7.47
CA ARG A 61 9.66 -8.44 7.83
C ARG A 61 9.56 -8.69 9.33
N GLU A 62 9.95 -7.71 10.14
CA GLU A 62 9.90 -7.79 11.61
C GLU A 62 8.55 -7.32 12.19
N ARG A 63 7.85 -6.46 11.45
CA ARG A 63 6.60 -5.77 11.81
C ARG A 63 5.74 -5.65 10.55
N PRO A 64 4.90 -6.65 10.26
CA PRO A 64 4.18 -6.71 8.99
C PRO A 64 3.07 -5.66 8.88
N GLU A 65 2.69 -5.00 9.99
CA GLU A 65 1.62 -4.01 10.00
C GLU A 65 1.97 -2.82 9.11
N VAL A 66 1.17 -2.64 8.07
CA VAL A 66 1.40 -1.64 7.03
C VAL A 66 0.09 -1.03 6.58
N SER A 67 0.15 0.20 6.09
CA SER A 67 -0.96 0.81 5.35
C SER A 67 -0.49 1.41 4.04
N VAL A 68 -1.40 1.44 3.07
CA VAL A 68 -1.19 2.07 1.76
C VAL A 68 -2.39 2.95 1.44
N SER A 69 -2.11 4.18 1.01
CA SER A 69 -3.11 5.09 0.45
C SER A 69 -2.76 5.46 -0.99
N VAL A 70 -3.71 5.32 -1.90
CA VAL A 70 -3.60 5.73 -3.31
C VAL A 70 -4.72 6.70 -3.64
N VAL A 71 -4.38 7.82 -4.27
CA VAL A 71 -5.35 8.82 -4.74
C VAL A 71 -5.24 8.91 -6.26
N SER A 72 -6.37 8.90 -6.95
CA SER A 72 -6.40 9.06 -8.42
C SER A 72 -5.73 10.37 -8.82
N THR A 73 -4.94 10.30 -9.89
CA THR A 73 -4.33 11.46 -10.54
C THR A 73 -5.34 12.31 -11.31
N LYS A 74 -6.55 11.77 -11.56
CA LYS A 74 -7.62 12.41 -12.35
C LYS A 74 -8.73 12.97 -11.48
N ASN A 75 -9.01 12.36 -10.33
CA ASN A 75 -10.08 12.79 -9.41
C ASN A 75 -9.66 12.60 -7.94
N PRO A 76 -9.39 13.68 -7.18
CA PRO A 76 -8.92 13.57 -5.80
C PRO A 76 -9.96 12.98 -4.83
N TRP A 77 -11.24 12.89 -5.22
CA TRP A 77 -12.29 12.23 -4.44
C TRP A 77 -12.34 10.72 -4.65
N ARG A 78 -11.54 10.20 -5.58
CA ARG A 78 -11.42 8.78 -5.87
C ARG A 78 -10.09 8.27 -5.32
N TRP A 79 -10.16 7.52 -4.23
CA TRP A 79 -9.01 7.05 -3.48
C TRP A 79 -9.30 5.71 -2.82
N LEU A 80 -8.23 5.01 -2.45
CA LEU A 80 -8.28 3.76 -1.71
C LEU A 80 -7.27 3.83 -0.56
N SER A 81 -7.73 3.50 0.65
CA SER A 81 -6.90 3.38 1.84
C SER A 81 -7.09 2.00 2.42
N MET A 82 -5.97 1.30 2.65
CA MET A 82 -5.97 -0.08 3.08
C MET A 82 -4.87 -0.33 4.10
N SER A 83 -5.11 -1.29 4.98
CA SER A 83 -4.16 -1.74 6.00
C SER A 83 -4.25 -3.25 6.17
N GLY A 84 -3.14 -3.89 6.49
CA GLY A 84 -3.03 -5.33 6.71
C GLY A 84 -1.72 -5.72 7.37
#